data_AF-A0A355UEB6-F1
#
_entry.id   AF-A0A355UEB6-F1
#
_cell.length_a   1.000
_cell.length_b   1.000
_cell.length_c   1.000
_cell.angle_alpha   90.00
_cell.angle_beta   90.00
_cell.angle_gamma   90.00
#
_symmetry.space_group_name_H-M   'P 1'
#
loop_
_entity.id
_entity.type
_entity.pdbx_description
1 polymer ?
#
loop_
_entity_poly.entity_id
_entity_poly.type
_entity_poly.pdbx_seq_one_letter_code
_entity_poly.pdbx_strand_id
1 'polypeptide(L)'
;MVYCKWNRDIIGSSNLKDIKDYCIQNNIVYLTTFDFLFFAVRKDIISQKQACAFIESVIKKNSKLPSVEEFKKTYQQSPKQFKLLGEME
;
A
#
# COMPACT_ATOMS: atom_id res chain seq x y z
N MET A 1 7.84 9.82 11.40
CA MET A 1 8.96 9.30 10.59
C MET A 1 10.17 8.94 11.45
N VAL A 2 10.78 9.88 12.19
CA VAL A 2 11.92 9.59 13.09
C VAL A 2 11.56 8.56 14.17
N TYR A 3 10.35 8.62 14.73
CA TYR A 3 9.87 7.62 15.69
C TYR A 3 9.92 6.19 15.11
N CYS A 4 9.33 5.98 13.93
CA CYS A 4 9.30 4.68 13.26
C CYS A 4 10.71 4.09 12.99
N LYS A 5 11.72 4.95 12.79
CA LYS A 5 13.12 4.53 12.64
C LYS A 5 13.65 3.78 13.87
N TRP A 6 13.29 4.24 15.07
CA TRP A 6 13.81 3.70 16.33
C TRP A 6 12.87 2.68 16.98
N ASN A 7 11.60 2.66 16.56
CA ASN A 7 10.55 1.85 17.18
C ASN A 7 10.06 0.70 16.30
N ARG A 8 10.62 0.50 15.10
CA ARG A 8 10.20 -0.52 14.11
C ARG A 8 8.72 -0.43 13.70
N ASP A 9 8.11 0.74 13.86
CA ASP A 9 6.74 0.98 13.42
C ASP A 9 6.64 1.18 11.91
N ILE A 10 5.42 1.06 11.41
CA ILE A 10 5.06 1.21 10.00
C ILE A 10 4.43 2.58 9.75
N ILE A 11 4.79 3.23 8.65
CA ILE A 11 4.19 4.51 8.24
C ILE A 11 3.06 4.28 7.24
N GLY A 12 1.83 4.67 7.57
CA GLY A 12 0.77 4.83 6.57
C GLY A 12 0.85 6.20 5.90
N SER A 13 0.94 6.28 4.57
CA SER A 13 0.91 7.58 3.86
C SER A 13 0.26 7.49 2.47
N SER A 14 -0.50 8.54 2.13
CA SER A 14 -1.03 8.78 0.79
C SER A 14 -0.13 9.70 -0.05
N ASN A 15 0.91 10.30 0.54
CA ASN A 15 1.85 11.18 -0.14
C ASN A 15 3.25 10.57 -0.14
N LEU A 16 3.58 9.87 -1.22
CA LEU A 16 4.86 9.18 -1.38
C LEU A 16 6.02 10.10 -1.71
N LYS A 17 5.75 11.27 -2.32
CA LYS A 17 6.80 12.19 -2.76
C LYS A 17 7.69 12.62 -1.58
N ASP A 18 7.07 12.82 -0.43
CA ASP A 18 7.75 13.40 0.73
C ASP A 18 8.39 12.33 1.63
N ILE A 19 7.89 11.10 1.61
CA ILE A 19 8.30 10.08 2.58
C ILE A 19 9.17 8.96 1.98
N LYS A 20 9.06 8.70 0.67
CA LYS A 20 9.59 7.48 0.05
C LYS A 20 11.09 7.35 0.25
N ASP A 21 11.85 8.38 -0.10
CA ASP A 21 13.31 8.32 -0.06
C ASP A 21 13.82 8.17 1.37
N TYR A 22 13.23 8.91 2.32
CA TYR A 22 13.60 8.78 3.73
C TYR A 22 13.29 7.37 4.27
N CYS A 23 12.11 6.83 3.96
CA CYS A 23 11.72 5.51 4.43
C CYS A 23 12.66 4.43 3.85
N ILE A 24 12.98 4.50 2.56
CA ILE A 24 13.93 3.58 1.91
C ILE A 24 15.32 3.70 2.55
N GLN A 25 15.85 4.93 2.71
CA GLN A 25 17.18 5.17 3.27
C GLN A 25 17.31 4.71 4.73
N ASN A 26 16.21 4.71 5.49
CA ASN A 26 16.20 4.36 6.91
C ASN A 26 15.59 2.98 7.18
N ASN A 27 15.36 2.15 6.15
CA ASN A 27 14.72 0.84 6.26
C ASN A 27 13.38 0.86 7.03
N ILE A 28 12.59 1.92 6.85
CA ILE A 28 11.27 2.05 7.46
C ILE A 28 10.24 1.51 6.48
N VAL A 29 9.43 0.55 6.94
CA VAL A 29 8.30 0.04 6.16
C VAL A 29 7.21 1.10 6.09
N TYR A 30 6.67 1.33 4.89
CA TYR A 30 5.54 2.23 4.70
C TYR A 30 4.43 1.58 3.90
N LEU A 31 3.18 1.80 4.30
CA LEU A 31 1.97 1.34 3.63
C LEU A 31 1.29 2.51 2.94
N THR A 32 0.68 2.19 1.81
CA THR A 32 -0.08 3.10 0.97
C THR A 32 -1.55 2.74 0.98
N THR A 33 -2.38 3.62 0.44
CA THR A 33 -3.79 3.31 0.14
C THR A 33 -3.95 2.01 -0.65
N PHE A 34 -3.01 1.72 -1.56
CA PHE A 34 -3.04 0.50 -2.37
C PHE A 34 -2.86 -0.77 -1.53
N ASP A 35 -1.97 -0.71 -0.53
CA ASP A 35 -1.73 -1.82 0.39
C ASP A 35 -2.98 -2.08 1.25
N PHE A 36 -3.63 -1.03 1.75
CA PHE A 36 -4.87 -1.18 2.51
C PHE A 36 -5.98 -1.85 1.69
N LEU A 37 -6.16 -1.44 0.42
CA LEU A 37 -7.13 -2.07 -0.47
C LEU A 37 -6.78 -3.54 -0.74
N PHE A 38 -5.50 -3.85 -0.94
CA PHE A 38 -5.04 -5.23 -1.12
C PHE A 38 -5.38 -6.09 0.10
N PHE A 39 -5.11 -5.63 1.33
CA PHE A 39 -5.44 -6.37 2.54
C PHE A 39 -6.95 -6.49 2.77
N ALA A 40 -7.71 -5.42 2.51
CA ALA A 40 -9.16 -5.45 2.67
C ALA A 40 -9.81 -6.48 1.72
N VAL A 41 -9.29 -6.62 0.49
CA VAL A 41 -9.72 -7.67 -0.43
C VAL A 41 -9.31 -9.06 0.06
N ARG A 42 -8.06 -9.23 0.50
CA ARG A 42 -7.57 -10.54 0.98
C ARG A 42 -8.22 -11.04 2.26
N LYS A 43 -8.71 -10.12 3.10
CA LYS A 43 -9.44 -10.42 4.34
C LYS A 43 -10.95 -10.49 4.14
N ASP A 44 -11.42 -10.49 2.88
CA ASP A 44 -12.84 -10.50 2.51
C ASP A 44 -13.67 -9.36 3.16
N ILE A 45 -13.02 -8.25 3.52
CA ILE A 45 -13.69 -7.05 4.06
C ILE A 45 -14.40 -6.30 2.93
N ILE A 46 -13.78 -6.26 1.75
CA ILE A 46 -14.36 -5.71 0.53
C ILE A 46 -14.09 -6.64 -0.65
N SER A 47 -14.96 -6.62 -1.65
CA SER A 47 -14.73 -7.32 -2.91
C SER A 47 -13.68 -6.59 -3.77
N GLN A 48 -13.02 -7.35 -4.66
CA GLN A 48 -12.12 -6.76 -5.66
C GLN A 48 -12.81 -5.69 -6.54
N LYS A 49 -14.10 -5.88 -6.84
CA LYS A 49 -14.90 -4.90 -7.60
C LYS A 49 -15.04 -3.57 -6.84
N GLN A 50 -15.30 -3.63 -5.52
CA GLN A 50 -15.37 -2.44 -4.67
C GLN A 50 -14.02 -1.73 -4.59
N ALA A 51 -12.92 -2.47 -4.48
CA ALA A 51 -11.58 -1.89 -4.51
C ALA A 51 -11.28 -1.19 -5.83
N CYS A 52 -11.61 -1.81 -6.97
CA CYS A 52 -11.44 -1.21 -8.30
C CYS A 52 -12.28 0.07 -8.44
N ALA A 53 -13.55 0.02 -8.04
CA ALA A 53 -14.45 1.18 -8.08
C ALA A 53 -13.94 2.34 -7.21
N PHE A 54 -13.38 2.03 -6.04
CA PHE A 54 -12.74 3.04 -5.20
C PHE A 54 -11.55 3.70 -5.91
N ILE A 55 -10.64 2.91 -6.48
CA ILE A 55 -9.47 3.42 -7.21
C ILE A 55 -9.90 4.35 -8.34
N GLU A 56 -10.87 3.95 -9.17
CA GLU A 56 -11.41 4.80 -10.24
C GLU A 56 -12.00 6.10 -9.70
N SER A 57 -12.75 6.04 -8.60
CA SER A 57 -13.37 7.22 -8.01
C SER A 57 -12.34 8.23 -7.50
N VAL A 58 -11.21 7.74 -6.99
CA VAL A 58 -10.15 8.59 -6.43
C VAL A 58 -9.28 9.17 -7.55
N ILE A 59 -8.97 8.38 -8.60
CA ILE A 59 -8.30 8.89 -9.81
C ILE A 59 -9.14 9.99 -10.48
N LYS A 60 -10.46 9.81 -10.58
CA LYS A 60 -11.39 10.84 -11.11
C LYS A 60 -11.36 12.14 -10.30
N LYS A 61 -11.04 12.07 -9.00
CA LYS A 61 -10.83 13.24 -8.13
C LYS A 61 -9.42 13.83 -8.25
N ASN A 62 -8.70 13.52 -9.32
CA ASN A 62 -7.36 14.02 -9.63
C ASN A 62 -6.28 13.64 -8.60
N SER A 63 -6.50 12.55 -7.86
CA SER A 63 -5.51 12.00 -6.93
C SER A 63 -4.53 11.08 -7.66
N LYS A 64 -3.28 11.04 -7.18
CA LYS A 64 -2.22 10.22 -7.76
C LYS A 64 -2.20 8.83 -7.12
N LEU A 65 -2.86 7.88 -7.78
CA LEU A 65 -2.84 6.46 -7.43
C LEU A 65 -2.47 5.61 -8.65
N PRO A 66 -1.89 4.41 -8.44
CA PRO A 66 -1.71 3.44 -9.51
C PRO A 66 -3.05 3.02 -10.12
N SER A 67 -3.04 2.56 -11.37
CA SER A 67 -4.27 2.25 -12.10
C SER A 67 -4.95 0.99 -11.58
N VAL A 68 -6.21 0.78 -11.99
CA VAL A 68 -6.93 -0.46 -11.71
C VAL A 68 -6.24 -1.67 -12.33
N GLU A 69 -5.66 -1.54 -13.53
CA GLU A 69 -4.90 -2.66 -14.12
C GLU A 69 -3.68 -3.00 -13.27
N GLU A 70 -3.00 -1.99 -12.74
CA GLU A 70 -1.87 -2.19 -11.84
C GLU A 70 -2.30 -2.89 -10.55
N PHE A 71 -3.45 -2.50 -9.98
CA PHE A 71 -4.04 -3.18 -8.81
C PHE A 71 -4.31 -4.66 -9.08
N LYS A 72 -4.92 -4.98 -10.22
CA LYS A 72 -5.21 -6.36 -10.63
C LYS A 72 -3.93 -7.17 -10.82
N LYS A 73 -2.88 -6.59 -11.40
CA LYS A 73 -1.57 -7.23 -11.57
C LYS A 73 -0.90 -7.51 -10.23
N THR A 74 -0.91 -6.54 -9.31
CA THR A 74 -0.33 -6.69 -7.97
C THR A 74 -1.08 -7.73 -7.16
N TYR A 75 -2.41 -7.80 -7.27
CA TYR A 75 -3.22 -8.81 -6.61
C TYR A 75 -2.88 -10.25 -7.06
N GLN A 76 -2.51 -10.45 -8.32
CA GLN A 76 -2.13 -11.75 -8.86
C GLN A 76 -0.72 -12.20 -8.44
N GLN A 77 0.09 -11.29 -7.87
CA GLN A 77 1.47 -11.55 -7.47
C GLN A 77 1.57 -11.71 -5.95
N SER A 78 2.47 -12.60 -5.48
CA SER A 78 2.80 -12.67 -4.05
C SER A 78 3.35 -11.31 -3.58
N PRO A 79 2.89 -10.76 -2.44
CA PRO A 79 3.21 -9.39 -2.06
C PRO A 79 4.71 -9.24 -1.74
N LYS A 80 5.44 -8.54 -2.63
CA LYS A 80 6.90 -8.33 -2.52
C LYS A 80 7.32 -7.68 -1.21
N GLN A 81 6.49 -6.77 -0.69
CA GLN A 81 6.77 -6.01 0.53
C GLN A 81 6.49 -6.83 1.80
N PHE A 82 5.71 -7.91 1.71
CA PHE A 82 5.41 -8.79 2.85
C PHE A 82 6.57 -9.71 3.20
N LYS A 83 7.50 -9.95 2.26
CA LYS A 83 8.76 -10.66 2.53
C LYS A 83 9.63 -9.93 3.57
N LEU A 84 9.39 -8.64 3.80
CA LEU A 84 10.05 -7.81 4.81
C LEU A 84 9.27 -7.73 6.14
N LEU A 85 7.99 -8.11 6.17
CA LEU A 85 7.11 -8.02 7.34
C LEU A 85 7.01 -9.35 8.13
N GLY A 86 7.74 -10.39 7.73
CA GLY A 86 7.94 -11.58 8.56
C GLY A 86 6.71 -12.47 8.80
N GLU A 87 5.61 -12.29 8.06
CA GLU A 87 4.40 -13.08 8.24
C GLU A 87 4.00 -13.79 6.93
N MET A 88 4.67 -14.92 6.68
CA MET A 88 4.15 -16.04 5.90
C MET A 88 4.71 -17.35 6.50
N GLU A 89 4.27 -17.65 7.73
CA GLU A 89 3.99 -19.03 8.17
C GLU A 89 2.55 -19.06 8.67
#